data_AF-A0A060CIY8-F1
#
_entry.id   AF-A0A060CIY8-F1
#
_cell.length_a   1.000
_cell.length_b   1.000
_cell.length_c   1.000
_cell.angle_alpha   90.00
_cell.angle_beta   90.00
_cell.angle_gamma   90.00
#
_symmetry.space_group_name_H-M   'P 1'
#
loop_
_entity.id
_entity.type
_entity.pdbx_description
1 polymer ?
#
loop_
_entity_poly.entity_id
_entity_poly.type
_entity_poly.pdbx_seq_one_letter_code
_entity_poly.pdbx_strand_id
1 'polypeptide(L)'
;LNKYKNRYFWFFDFDGNWSRTKQKIENFDDLYLMIREKNPNCIIINNTGLENKGKLIHPEIDSVTYEQGKIDNDFISDKEIAFEVCYPINDH
;
A
#
# COMPACT_ATOMS: atom_id res chain seq x y z
N LEU A 1 -6.48 -32.35 -11.04
CA LEU A 1 -5.38 -31.75 -10.25
C LEU A 1 -4.56 -30.79 -11.11
N ASN A 2 -5.00 -29.52 -11.28
CA ASN A 2 -4.16 -28.45 -11.86
C ASN A 2 -4.77 -27.03 -11.77
N LYS A 3 -5.47 -26.68 -10.68
CA LYS A 3 -6.15 -25.37 -10.56
C LYS A 3 -5.20 -24.19 -10.28
N TYR A 4 -3.93 -24.46 -9.97
CA TYR A 4 -2.98 -23.47 -9.44
C TYR A 4 -1.69 -23.33 -10.26
N LYS A 5 -1.60 -23.91 -11.45
CA LYS A 5 -0.43 -23.68 -12.31
C LYS A 5 -0.46 -22.23 -12.83
N ASN A 6 0.57 -21.47 -12.43
CA ASN A 6 0.97 -20.16 -12.98
C ASN A 6 0.03 -18.97 -12.70
N ARG A 7 -0.39 -18.76 -11.43
CA ARG A 7 -0.89 -17.43 -11.02
C ARG A 7 0.20 -16.71 -10.24
N TYR A 8 0.96 -15.88 -10.95
CA TYR A 8 1.85 -14.93 -10.31
C TYR A 8 1.00 -13.75 -9.83
N PHE A 9 0.98 -13.54 -8.52
CA PHE A 9 0.44 -12.33 -7.92
C PHE A 9 1.62 -11.42 -7.61
N TRP A 10 1.52 -10.18 -8.06
CA TRP A 10 2.55 -9.17 -7.87
C TRP A 10 2.03 -8.15 -6.88
N PHE A 11 2.92 -7.60 -6.09
CA PHE A 11 2.62 -6.45 -5.25
C PHE A 11 3.80 -5.47 -5.30
N PHE A 12 3.48 -4.20 -5.19
CA PHE A 12 4.46 -3.15 -4.90
C PHE A 12 4.18 -2.61 -3.51
N ASP A 13 5.21 -2.62 -2.67
CA ASP A 13 5.21 -1.94 -1.38
C ASP A 13 6.17 -0.76 -1.46
N PHE A 14 5.60 0.43 -1.66
CA PHE A 14 6.36 1.67 -1.80
C PHE A 14 6.67 2.27 -0.44
N ASP A 15 7.90 2.75 -0.28
CA ASP A 15 8.39 3.23 1.01
C ASP A 15 9.09 4.61 0.90
N GLY A 16 9.14 5.35 2.01
CA GLY A 16 9.85 6.63 2.14
C GLY A 16 9.18 7.84 1.48
N ASN A 17 7.98 7.68 0.90
CA ASN A 17 7.29 8.74 0.18
C ASN A 17 6.84 9.92 1.06
N TRP A 18 6.52 9.67 2.33
CA TRP A 18 6.12 10.69 3.30
C TRP A 18 7.20 11.76 3.56
N SER A 19 8.47 11.46 3.27
CA SER A 19 9.59 12.40 3.41
C SER A 19 9.72 13.38 2.24
N ARG A 20 8.95 13.18 1.16
CA ARG A 20 9.08 13.94 -0.09
C ARG A 20 8.19 15.18 -0.08
N THR A 21 8.62 16.22 -0.79
CA THR A 21 7.81 17.42 -1.01
C THR A 21 6.62 17.13 -1.94
N LYS A 22 5.57 17.95 -1.83
CA LYS A 22 4.31 17.79 -2.57
C LYS A 22 4.49 17.60 -4.09
N GLN A 23 5.41 18.35 -4.71
CA GLN A 23 5.72 18.23 -6.15
C GLN A 23 6.32 16.87 -6.58
N LYS A 24 6.89 16.08 -5.66
CA LYS A 24 7.33 14.70 -5.94
C LYS A 24 6.25 13.65 -5.68
N ILE A 25 5.22 14.00 -4.92
CA ILE A 25 4.05 13.17 -4.58
C ILE A 25 3.00 13.22 -5.70
N GLU A 26 2.96 14.31 -6.47
CA GLU A 26 2.05 14.51 -7.63
C GLU A 26 2.15 13.42 -8.73
N ASN A 27 3.13 12.52 -8.68
CA ASN A 27 3.31 11.46 -9.68
C ASN A 27 2.69 10.10 -9.28
N PHE A 28 1.83 10.04 -8.24
CA PHE A 28 1.17 8.78 -7.86
C PHE A 28 0.06 8.36 -8.82
N ASP A 29 -0.71 9.32 -9.35
CA ASP A 29 -1.77 9.04 -10.32
C ASP A 29 -1.20 8.30 -11.55
N ASP A 30 -0.17 8.87 -12.19
CA ASP A 30 0.47 8.30 -13.37
C ASP A 30 1.17 6.96 -13.07
N LEU A 31 1.87 6.87 -11.93
CA LEU A 31 2.55 5.64 -11.52
C LEU A 31 1.56 4.49 -11.31
N TYR A 32 0.49 4.73 -10.56
CA TYR A 32 -0.49 3.71 -10.25
C TYR A 32 -1.33 3.36 -11.46
N LEU A 33 -1.69 4.33 -12.30
CA LEU A 33 -2.34 4.07 -13.58
C LEU A 33 -1.47 3.15 -14.44
N MET A 34 -0.18 3.44 -14.58
CA MET A 34 0.75 2.57 -15.32
C MET A 34 0.79 1.15 -14.74
N ILE A 35 0.83 1.00 -13.41
CA ILE A 35 0.79 -0.33 -12.78
C ILE A 35 -0.49 -1.07 -13.14
N ARG A 36 -1.65 -0.40 -13.05
CA ARG A 36 -2.97 -0.99 -13.40
C ARG A 36 -3.05 -1.37 -14.88
N GLU A 37 -2.48 -0.58 -15.77
CA GLU A 37 -2.40 -0.90 -17.21
C GLU A 37 -1.54 -2.14 -17.48
N LYS A 38 -0.42 -2.31 -16.77
CA LYS A 38 0.50 -3.45 -16.97
C LYS A 38 0.03 -4.72 -16.27
N ASN A 39 -0.54 -4.59 -15.07
CA ASN A 39 -1.09 -5.69 -14.31
C ASN A 39 -2.23 -5.20 -13.41
N PRO A 40 -3.50 -5.34 -13.83
CA PRO A 40 -4.64 -4.85 -13.05
C PRO A 40 -4.80 -5.58 -11.71
N ASN A 41 -4.28 -6.81 -11.58
CA ASN A 41 -4.34 -7.61 -10.36
C ASN A 41 -3.16 -7.37 -9.41
N CYS A 42 -2.28 -6.40 -9.70
CA CYS A 42 -1.17 -6.05 -8.82
C CYS A 42 -1.70 -5.40 -7.54
N ILE A 43 -1.23 -5.81 -6.37
CA ILE A 43 -1.57 -5.14 -5.11
C ILE A 43 -0.67 -3.92 -4.94
N ILE A 44 -1.26 -2.76 -4.72
CA ILE A 44 -0.52 -1.51 -4.51
C ILE A 44 -0.58 -1.13 -3.03
N ILE A 45 0.57 -1.05 -2.38
CA ILE A 45 0.75 -0.62 -1.00
C ILE A 45 1.69 0.59 -1.01
N ASN A 46 1.39 1.61 -0.22
CA ASN A 46 2.29 2.74 -0.02
C ASN A 46 2.39 3.00 1.47
N ASN A 47 3.52 2.60 2.05
CA ASN A 47 3.79 2.82 3.45
C ASN A 47 3.77 4.33 3.73
N THR A 48 3.05 4.70 4.79
CA THR A 48 2.88 6.10 5.19
C THR A 48 3.78 6.48 6.38
N GLY A 49 4.56 5.52 6.89
CA GLY A 49 5.49 5.70 8.00
C GLY A 49 4.81 5.73 9.36
N LEU A 50 5.63 5.87 10.41
CA LEU A 50 5.22 5.77 11.81
C LEU A 50 4.17 6.81 12.23
N GLU A 51 4.15 8.00 11.64
CA GLU A 51 3.27 9.10 12.05
C GLU A 51 1.90 9.12 11.33
N ASN A 52 1.75 8.30 10.28
CA ASN A 52 0.58 8.34 9.40
C ASN A 52 -0.07 6.96 9.20
N LYS A 53 0.17 6.03 10.12
CA LYS A 53 -0.37 4.66 10.10
C LYS A 53 -1.87 4.62 9.78
N GLY A 54 -2.28 3.66 8.97
CA GLY A 54 -3.69 3.45 8.60
C GLY A 54 -4.28 4.53 7.68
N LYS A 55 -3.47 5.47 7.15
CA LYS A 55 -3.98 6.51 6.25
C LYS A 55 -4.08 6.00 4.80
N LEU A 56 -5.29 6.07 4.24
CA LEU A 56 -5.51 5.91 2.82
C LEU A 56 -5.21 7.22 2.10
N ILE A 57 -4.03 7.32 1.47
CA ILE A 57 -3.56 8.54 0.81
C ILE A 57 -3.88 8.62 -0.69
N HIS A 58 -4.38 7.52 -1.28
CA HIS A 58 -4.68 7.45 -2.71
C HIS A 58 -5.75 6.36 -3.00
N PRO A 59 -6.73 6.60 -3.90
CA PRO A 59 -7.79 5.63 -4.20
C PRO A 59 -7.30 4.33 -4.85
N GLU A 60 -6.12 4.32 -5.47
CA GLU A 60 -5.52 3.11 -6.06
C GLU A 60 -4.83 2.18 -5.05
N ILE A 61 -4.63 2.59 -3.79
CA ILE A 61 -3.96 1.78 -2.76
C ILE A 61 -4.89 0.68 -2.25
N ASP A 62 -4.44 -0.57 -2.26
CA ASP A 62 -5.22 -1.75 -1.87
C ASP A 62 -5.02 -2.16 -0.39
N SER A 63 -3.94 -1.69 0.23
CA SER A 63 -3.63 -1.95 1.64
C SER A 63 -3.07 -0.72 2.32
N VAL A 64 -3.55 -0.40 3.51
CA VAL A 64 -2.91 0.60 4.39
C VAL A 64 -1.95 -0.09 5.36
N THR A 65 -0.90 0.62 5.76
CA THR A 65 0.16 0.08 6.61
C THR A 65 0.07 0.62 8.03
N TYR A 66 0.40 -0.22 9.00
CA TYR A 66 0.57 0.13 10.41
C TYR A 66 1.99 -0.23 10.85
N GLU A 67 2.99 0.45 10.30
CA GLU A 67 4.41 0.22 10.62
C GLU A 67 4.65 0.35 12.13
N GLN A 68 5.06 -0.73 12.79
CA GLN A 68 5.24 -0.84 14.23
C GLN A 68 4.01 -0.41 15.06
N GLY A 69 2.82 -0.48 14.48
CA GLY A 69 1.57 -0.02 15.08
C GLY A 69 0.51 -1.11 15.22
N LYS A 70 -0.60 -0.73 15.84
CA LYS A 70 -1.80 -1.55 15.93
C LYS A 70 -2.84 -1.04 14.95
N ILE A 71 -3.59 -1.97 14.38
CA ILE A 71 -4.75 -1.66 13.55
C ILE A 71 -5.76 -0.87 14.39
N ASP A 72 -6.30 0.18 13.79
CA ASP A 72 -7.42 0.93 14.35
C ASP A 72 -8.72 0.44 13.70
N ASN A 73 -9.75 0.21 14.51
CA ASN A 73 -11.03 -0.33 14.04
C ASN A 73 -11.94 0.75 13.42
N ASP A 74 -11.57 2.03 13.55
CA ASP A 74 -12.37 3.16 13.07
C ASP A 74 -12.05 3.53 11.60
N PHE A 75 -11.38 2.65 10.84
CA PHE A 75 -11.08 2.87 9.43
C PHE A 75 -12.35 2.76 8.57
N ILE A 76 -12.66 3.82 7.84
CA ILE A 76 -13.80 3.89 6.92
C ILE A 76 -13.27 4.16 5.51
N SER A 77 -13.69 3.33 4.55
CA SER A 77 -13.40 3.52 3.14
C SER A 77 -14.60 3.06 2.30
N ASP A 78 -14.80 3.70 1.16
CA ASP A 78 -15.82 3.31 0.18
C ASP A 78 -15.45 2.02 -0.57
N LYS A 79 -14.23 1.51 -0.39
CA LYS A 79 -13.75 0.25 -0.95
C LYS A 79 -13.17 -0.67 0.12
N GLU A 80 -13.14 -1.96 -0.16
CA GLU A 80 -12.43 -2.94 0.66
C GLU A 80 -10.93 -2.64 0.63
N ILE A 81 -10.33 -2.50 1.81
CA ILE A 81 -8.91 -2.20 2.02
C ILE A 81 -8.34 -3.25 2.97
N ALA A 82 -7.20 -3.82 2.60
CA ALA A 82 -6.45 -4.69 3.50
C ALA A 82 -5.64 -3.86 4.53
N PHE A 83 -5.34 -4.47 5.67
CA PHE A 83 -4.45 -3.91 6.67
C PHE A 83 -3.17 -4.72 6.73
N GLU A 84 -2.05 -4.04 6.55
CA GLU A 84 -0.70 -4.60 6.63
C GLU A 84 -0.03 -4.07 7.91
N VAL A 85 0.63 -4.97 8.64
CA VAL A 85 1.31 -4.65 9.90
C VAL A 85 2.71 -5.23 9.84
N CYS A 86 3.70 -4.36 9.73
CA CYS A 86 5.11 -4.72 9.76
C CYS A 86 5.73 -4.37 11.12
N TYR A 87 6.46 -5.31 11.72
CA TYR A 87 7.19 -5.12 12.97
C TYR A 87 8.63 -5.61 12.82
N PRO A 88 9.64 -4.77 13.13
CA PRO A 88 11.00 -5.25 13.25
C PRO A 88 11.15 -6.08 14.53
N ILE A 89 12.17 -6.94 14.55
CA ILE A 89 12.53 -7.71 15.75
C ILE A 89 13.18 -6.80 16.81
N ASN A 90 13.85 -5.73 16.39
CA ASN A 90 14.53 -4.75 17.24
C ASN A 90 13.98 -3.33 16.98
N ASP A 91 14.14 -2.42 17.94
CA ASP A 91 13.74 -1.02 17.78
C ASP A 91 14.75 -0.22 16.92
N HIS A 92 14.30 0.90 16.38
CA HIS A 92 15.09 1.81 15.53
C HIS A 92 16.17 2.60 16.29
#